data_AF-A0A961ANE4-F1
#
_entry.id   AF-A0A961ANE4-F1
#
_cell.length_a   1.000
_cell.length_b   1.000
_cell.length_c   1.000
_cell.angle_alpha   90.00
_cell.angle_beta   90.00
_cell.angle_gamma   90.00
#
_symmetry.space_group_name_H-M   'P 1'
#
loop_
_entity.id
_entity.type
_entity.pdbx_description
1 polymer ?
#
loop_
_entity_poly.entity_id
_entity_poly.type
_entity_poly.pdbx_seq_one_letter_code
_entity_poly.pdbx_strand_id
1 'polypeptide(L)'
;MKTTQLLLITLTTAASVSLIGCQKEAPEHDHADHDHEHEEAQVEAHDHDHDHEDHGHGHDHSHQGGVAGPNGGRVITSVEPHVEFLVTDDRKVKLTFLDEDLKPIPAAEQTATVFAGERTAPVKLGFVPDGDQLVSDQSLPEGNDFPTVVQLKMAPEAKPVIEKFNLNLSLCPTCDYREYACVCEH
;
A
#
# COMPACT_ATOMS: atom_id res chain seq x y z
N MET A 1 10.21 29.30 36.90
CA MET A 1 10.05 30.56 36.15
C MET A 1 9.00 30.34 35.08
N LYS A 2 8.01 31.24 35.02
CA LYS A 2 6.85 31.21 34.14
C LYS A 2 7.23 31.69 32.75
N THR A 3 6.71 31.04 31.72
CA THR A 3 6.18 31.72 30.53
C THR A 3 5.26 30.79 29.75
N THR A 4 3.98 30.84 30.12
CA THR A 4 2.85 30.38 29.32
C THR A 4 2.69 31.35 28.16
N GLN A 5 3.00 30.93 26.93
CA GLN A 5 2.72 31.73 25.75
C GLN A 5 1.47 31.18 25.05
N LEU A 6 0.37 31.89 25.29
CA LEU A 6 -0.92 31.75 24.64
C LEU A 6 -0.77 32.28 23.20
N LEU A 7 -1.02 31.45 22.19
CA LEU A 7 -1.19 31.92 20.81
C LEU A 7 -2.61 31.58 20.33
N LEU A 8 -3.44 32.63 20.27
CA LEU A 8 -4.77 32.61 19.67
C LEU A 8 -4.65 32.66 18.14
N ILE A 9 -5.13 31.63 17.45
CA ILE A 9 -5.37 31.69 16.00
C ILE A 9 -6.68 30.94 15.69
N THR A 10 -7.72 31.70 15.34
CA THR A 10 -8.95 31.24 14.70
C THR A 10 -9.50 32.41 13.88
N LEU A 11 -10.07 32.29 12.68
CA LEU A 11 -10.19 31.24 11.68
C LEU A 11 -10.91 31.98 10.52
N THR A 12 -10.26 32.25 9.39
CA THR A 12 -10.96 32.84 8.22
C THR A 12 -11.50 31.72 7.35
N THR A 13 -12.82 31.52 7.36
CA THR A 13 -13.53 30.57 6.51
C THR A 13 -13.72 31.14 5.11
N ALA A 14 -13.14 30.50 4.10
CA ALA A 14 -13.49 30.70 2.70
C ALA A 14 -14.46 29.58 2.27
N ALA A 15 -15.70 29.95 1.97
CA ALA A 15 -16.70 29.08 1.38
C ALA A 15 -16.56 29.14 -0.15
N SER A 16 -16.24 28.01 -0.78
CA SER A 16 -16.18 27.87 -2.23
C SER A 16 -17.42 27.13 -2.73
N VAL A 17 -18.13 27.79 -3.64
CA VAL A 17 -19.34 27.37 -4.34
C VAL A 17 -19.00 26.28 -5.37
N SER A 18 -19.74 25.17 -5.38
CA SER A 18 -19.78 24.23 -6.51
C SER A 18 -21.17 24.26 -7.14
N LEU A 19 -21.22 24.61 -8.42
CA LEU A 19 -22.35 24.38 -9.31
C LEU A 19 -21.88 23.55 -10.51
N ILE A 20 -22.88 22.94 -11.14
CA ILE A 20 -22.92 22.36 -12.49
C ILE A 20 -22.71 20.84 -12.52
N GLY A 21 -23.85 20.15 -12.47
CA GLY A 21 -23.99 18.83 -13.05
C GLY A 21 -24.03 18.88 -14.57
N CYS A 22 -23.82 17.72 -15.20
CA CYS A 22 -24.28 17.42 -16.55
C CYS A 22 -24.54 15.91 -16.64
N GLN A 23 -25.81 15.60 -16.80
CA GLN A 23 -26.38 14.32 -17.17
C GLN A 23 -26.11 14.08 -18.65
N LYS A 24 -25.72 12.87 -19.06
CA LYS A 24 -25.86 12.45 -20.45
C LYS A 24 -26.16 10.96 -20.54
N GLU A 25 -27.30 10.70 -21.15
CA GLU A 25 -27.93 9.41 -21.41
C GLU A 25 -27.27 8.68 -22.59
N ALA A 26 -27.52 7.37 -22.66
CA ALA A 26 -27.09 6.42 -23.69
C ALA A 26 -27.71 6.69 -25.06
N PRO A 27 -27.13 6.07 -26.11
CA PRO A 27 -27.95 5.32 -27.05
C PRO A 27 -27.36 3.93 -27.38
N GLU A 28 -28.16 2.94 -27.03
CA GLU A 28 -28.59 1.76 -27.80
C GLU A 28 -28.02 1.66 -29.23
N HIS A 29 -27.44 0.50 -29.55
CA HIS A 29 -27.26 0.05 -30.93
C HIS A 29 -27.66 -1.43 -31.01
N ASP A 30 -28.84 -1.65 -31.59
CA ASP A 30 -29.26 -2.91 -32.21
C ASP A 30 -28.21 -3.36 -33.24
N HIS A 31 -28.03 -4.68 -33.39
CA HIS A 31 -28.37 -5.36 -34.65
C HIS A 31 -28.19 -6.89 -34.55
N ALA A 32 -29.29 -7.54 -34.92
CA ALA A 32 -29.40 -8.76 -35.72
C ALA A 32 -29.20 -10.12 -35.02
N ASP A 33 -30.34 -10.67 -34.64
CA ASP A 33 -30.63 -12.10 -34.61
C ASP A 33 -30.14 -12.82 -35.88
N HIS A 34 -29.47 -13.95 -35.67
CA HIS A 34 -29.37 -15.00 -36.67
C HIS A 34 -29.80 -16.31 -36.02
N ASP A 35 -31.10 -16.59 -36.12
CA ASP A 35 -31.66 -17.92 -35.96
C ASP A 35 -31.14 -18.83 -37.08
N HIS A 36 -30.52 -19.93 -36.69
CA HIS A 36 -30.40 -21.11 -37.55
C HIS A 36 -30.79 -22.35 -36.72
N GLU A 37 -32.04 -22.76 -36.88
CA GLU A 37 -32.51 -24.10 -36.54
C GLU A 37 -31.82 -25.10 -37.48
N HIS A 38 -31.11 -26.08 -36.92
CA HIS A 38 -30.80 -27.33 -37.62
C HIS A 38 -30.88 -28.50 -36.65
N GLU A 39 -31.86 -29.36 -36.93
CA GLU A 39 -32.20 -30.60 -36.25
C GLU A 39 -31.10 -31.67 -36.46
N GLU A 40 -30.58 -32.16 -35.33
CA GLU A 40 -30.05 -33.50 -35.01
C GLU A 40 -29.64 -34.45 -36.18
N ALA A 41 -28.33 -34.52 -36.45
CA ALA A 41 -27.65 -35.80 -36.71
C ALA A 41 -26.12 -35.65 -36.56
N GLN A 42 -25.56 -36.31 -35.54
CA GLN A 42 -24.24 -36.97 -35.43
C GLN A 42 -23.32 -36.70 -36.65
N VAL A 43 -22.09 -36.20 -36.53
CA VAL A 43 -20.90 -36.85 -35.95
C VAL A 43 -19.74 -35.85 -35.84
N GLU A 44 -18.81 -36.14 -34.92
CA GLU A 44 -17.40 -35.76 -34.88
C GLU A 44 -17.00 -34.39 -34.30
N ALA A 45 -16.14 -34.51 -33.29
CA ALA A 45 -15.53 -33.45 -32.50
C ALA A 45 -14.66 -32.57 -33.39
N HIS A 46 -14.96 -31.28 -33.38
CA HIS A 46 -13.99 -30.26 -33.78
C HIS A 46 -13.33 -29.75 -32.49
N ASP A 47 -12.13 -30.28 -32.24
CA ASP A 47 -11.15 -29.67 -31.34
C ASP A 47 -10.91 -28.23 -31.81
N HIS A 48 -11.53 -27.29 -31.12
CA HIS A 48 -11.11 -25.91 -31.16
C HIS A 48 -9.97 -25.77 -30.15
N ASP A 49 -8.75 -25.95 -30.65
CA ASP A 49 -7.53 -25.41 -30.03
C ASP A 49 -7.70 -23.89 -29.94
N HIS A 50 -8.26 -23.44 -28.83
CA HIS A 50 -8.06 -22.08 -28.37
C HIS A 50 -6.69 -22.05 -27.71
N ASP A 51 -5.69 -21.68 -28.52
CA ASP A 51 -4.42 -21.14 -28.03
C ASP A 51 -4.74 -19.95 -27.13
N HIS A 52 -4.90 -20.22 -25.84
CA HIS A 52 -4.81 -19.19 -24.82
C HIS A 52 -3.32 -18.81 -24.75
N GLU A 53 -2.98 -17.74 -25.47
CA GLU A 53 -1.77 -16.97 -25.21
C GLU A 53 -1.83 -16.51 -23.75
N ASP A 54 -1.21 -17.32 -22.90
CA ASP A 54 -0.95 -17.06 -21.49
C ASP A 54 -0.04 -15.82 -21.41
N HIS A 55 -0.67 -14.65 -21.43
CA HIS A 55 -0.05 -13.41 -20.99
C HIS A 55 -0.02 -13.38 -19.46
N GLY A 56 0.65 -14.38 -18.88
CA GLY A 56 1.16 -14.38 -17.53
C GLY A 56 2.26 -13.33 -17.43
N HIS A 57 1.90 -12.05 -17.39
CA HIS A 57 2.74 -11.03 -16.77
C HIS A 57 2.73 -11.27 -15.27
N GLY A 58 3.35 -12.37 -14.85
CA GLY A 58 3.76 -12.61 -13.47
C GLY A 58 4.79 -11.54 -13.17
N HIS A 59 4.34 -10.47 -12.53
CA HIS A 59 5.22 -9.52 -11.90
C HIS A 59 6.20 -10.30 -11.02
N ASP A 60 7.48 -10.19 -11.35
CA ASP A 60 8.61 -10.71 -10.60
C ASP A 60 8.46 -10.24 -9.14
N HIS A 61 7.91 -11.13 -8.30
CA HIS A 61 8.00 -10.99 -6.86
C HIS A 61 9.44 -11.34 -6.53
N SER A 62 10.32 -10.34 -6.54
CA SER A 62 11.73 -10.52 -6.23
C SER A 62 11.85 -11.18 -4.84
N HIS A 63 12.08 -12.49 -4.85
CA HIS A 63 12.44 -13.31 -3.71
C HIS A 63 13.94 -13.14 -3.50
N GLN A 64 14.35 -11.96 -3.05
CA GLN A 64 15.70 -11.78 -2.52
C GLN A 64 15.58 -11.88 -1.00
N GLY A 65 16.20 -12.90 -0.40
CA GLY A 65 16.37 -13.00 1.04
C GLY A 65 16.75 -11.64 1.62
N GLY A 66 15.80 -11.01 2.30
CA GLY A 66 15.90 -9.61 2.66
C GLY A 66 16.97 -9.38 3.71
N VAL A 67 17.48 -8.14 3.82
CA VAL A 67 18.17 -7.71 5.04
C VAL A 67 17.10 -7.15 5.97
N ALA A 68 16.98 -7.70 7.18
CA ALA A 68 16.10 -7.14 8.19
C ALA A 68 16.59 -5.74 8.57
N GLY A 69 15.67 -4.83 8.82
CA GLY A 69 16.04 -3.48 9.25
C GLY A 69 16.71 -3.51 10.62
N PRO A 70 17.46 -2.45 10.98
CA PRO A 70 18.22 -2.38 12.23
C PRO A 70 17.34 -2.46 13.49
N ASN A 71 16.03 -2.24 13.37
CA ASN A 71 15.05 -2.37 14.45
C ASN A 71 14.17 -3.63 14.33
N GLY A 72 14.48 -4.55 13.40
CA GLY A 72 13.71 -5.76 13.15
C GLY A 72 12.43 -5.54 12.33
N GLY A 73 12.35 -4.42 11.62
CA GLY A 73 11.28 -4.12 10.67
C GLY A 73 11.61 -4.54 9.24
N ARG A 74 10.65 -4.33 8.33
CA ARG A 74 10.81 -4.54 6.90
C ARG A 74 11.53 -3.34 6.29
N VAL A 75 12.62 -3.56 5.57
CA VAL A 75 13.28 -2.51 4.78
C VAL A 75 12.59 -2.36 3.42
N ILE A 76 12.22 -1.13 3.08
CA ILE A 76 11.70 -0.70 1.79
C ILE A 76 12.84 -0.01 1.04
N THR A 77 13.34 -0.67 0.01
CA THR A 77 14.49 -0.22 -0.80
C THR A 77 14.07 0.47 -2.11
N SER A 78 12.77 0.57 -2.39
CA SER A 78 12.21 1.22 -3.58
C SER A 78 12.28 2.76 -3.55
N VAL A 79 12.81 3.34 -2.46
CA VAL A 79 13.02 4.77 -2.26
C VAL A 79 14.41 5.04 -1.69
N GLU A 80 14.92 6.25 -1.94
CA GLU A 80 16.12 6.80 -1.30
C GLU A 80 15.78 8.11 -0.57
N PRO A 81 16.16 8.25 0.71
CA PRO A 81 16.75 7.22 1.58
C PRO A 81 15.83 6.00 1.75
N HIS A 82 16.41 4.82 2.04
CA HIS A 82 15.64 3.61 2.33
C HIS A 82 14.79 3.83 3.59
N VAL A 83 13.74 3.03 3.76
CA VAL A 83 12.83 3.18 4.90
C VAL A 83 12.61 1.83 5.57
N GLU A 84 12.86 1.74 6.88
CA GLU A 84 12.40 0.61 7.68
C GLU A 84 10.99 0.86 8.21
N PHE A 85 10.08 -0.05 7.88
CA PHE A 85 8.73 -0.14 8.43
C PHE A 85 8.73 -1.08 9.63
N LEU A 86 8.43 -0.57 10.82
CA LEU A 86 8.33 -1.36 12.06
C LEU A 86 6.96 -1.20 12.71
N VAL A 87 6.35 -2.31 13.14
CA VAL A 87 5.16 -2.29 13.99
C VAL A 87 5.55 -2.40 15.46
N THR A 88 5.28 -1.35 16.24
CA THR A 88 5.59 -1.27 17.68
C THR A 88 4.63 -2.12 18.52
N ASP A 89 4.93 -2.25 19.81
CA ASP A 89 4.11 -3.03 20.76
C ASP A 89 2.70 -2.43 20.97
N ASP A 90 2.55 -1.11 20.87
CA ASP A 90 1.25 -0.42 20.87
C ASP A 90 0.57 -0.39 19.49
N ARG A 91 1.08 -1.21 18.56
CA ARG A 91 0.55 -1.42 17.20
C ARG A 91 0.57 -0.17 16.32
N LYS A 92 1.41 0.80 16.64
CA LYS A 92 1.72 1.91 15.74
C LYS A 92 2.75 1.47 14.70
N VAL A 93 2.78 2.18 13.59
CA VAL A 93 3.83 2.03 12.58
C VAL A 93 4.87 3.11 12.83
N LYS A 94 6.13 2.70 12.91
CA LYS A 94 7.29 3.57 12.99
C LYS A 94 8.10 3.43 11.72
N LEU A 95 8.47 4.56 11.12
CA LEU A 95 9.30 4.64 9.94
C LEU A 95 10.66 5.24 10.32
N THR A 96 11.71 4.47 10.06
CA THR A 96 13.10 4.92 10.24
C THR A 96 13.73 5.07 8.87
N PHE A 97 14.29 6.23 8.56
CA PHE A 97 15.00 6.46 7.31
C PHE A 97 16.43 5.92 7.43
N LEU A 98 16.92 5.26 6.38
CA LEU A 98 18.20 4.60 6.36
C LEU A 98 19.05 5.07 5.18
N ASP A 99 20.36 5.20 5.39
CA ASP A 99 21.33 5.41 4.32
C ASP A 99 21.55 4.13 3.47
N GLU A 100 22.45 4.22 2.49
CA GLU A 100 22.81 3.10 1.61
C GLU A 100 23.40 1.89 2.37
N ASP A 101 23.98 2.13 3.56
CA ASP A 101 24.53 1.10 4.44
C ASP A 101 23.49 0.57 5.46
N LEU A 102 22.22 0.92 5.29
CA LEU A 102 21.11 0.61 6.21
C LEU A 102 21.27 1.18 7.62
N LYS A 103 22.01 2.27 7.78
CA LYS A 103 22.14 2.98 9.07
C LYS A 103 21.07 4.06 9.20
N PRO A 104 20.46 4.23 10.39
CA PRO A 104 19.48 5.28 10.62
C PRO A 104 20.00 6.69 10.34
N ILE A 105 19.19 7.49 9.64
CA ILE A 105 19.39 8.92 9.42
C ILE A 105 18.14 9.71 9.85
N PRO A 106 18.26 11.00 10.20
CA PRO A 106 17.12 11.82 10.59
C PRO A 106 16.06 11.97 9.49
N ALA A 107 14.79 11.88 9.89
CA ALA A 107 13.68 12.36 9.09
C ALA A 107 13.83 13.86 8.78
N ALA A 108 13.51 14.23 7.55
CA ALA A 108 13.50 15.59 7.04
C ALA A 108 12.10 15.94 6.51
N GLU A 109 11.94 16.17 5.21
CA GLU A 109 10.67 16.59 4.59
C GLU A 109 9.82 15.41 4.07
N GLN A 110 10.23 14.17 4.36
CA GLN A 110 9.52 13.00 3.89
C GLN A 110 8.14 12.90 4.54
N THR A 111 7.18 12.38 3.78
CA THR A 111 5.83 12.09 4.27
C THR A 111 5.43 10.67 3.93
N ALA A 112 4.54 10.10 4.74
CA ALA A 112 4.02 8.76 4.53
C ALA A 112 2.51 8.69 4.77
N THR A 113 1.86 7.74 4.12
CA THR A 113 0.48 7.32 4.42
C THR A 113 0.42 5.80 4.30
N VAL A 114 -0.20 5.15 5.28
CA VAL A 114 -0.40 3.70 5.25
C VAL A 114 -1.89 3.40 5.17
N PHE A 115 -2.25 2.44 4.33
CA PHE A 115 -3.58 1.83 4.30
C PHE A 115 -3.46 0.37 4.72
N ALA A 116 -4.24 -0.04 5.72
CA ALA A 116 -4.13 -1.36 6.35
C ALA A 116 -5.50 -1.90 6.78
N GLY A 117 -5.61 -3.22 6.93
CA GLY A 117 -6.83 -3.91 7.38
C GLY A 117 -7.64 -4.49 6.23
N GLU A 118 -8.97 -4.45 6.33
CA GLU A 118 -9.85 -5.05 5.34
C GLU A 118 -9.71 -4.41 3.95
N ARG A 119 -9.58 -5.24 2.92
CA ARG A 119 -9.40 -4.75 1.54
C ARG A 119 -10.56 -3.87 1.05
N THR A 120 -11.78 -4.13 1.52
CA THR A 120 -13.00 -3.40 1.15
C THR A 120 -13.17 -2.10 1.94
N ALA A 121 -12.50 -1.96 3.08
CA ALA A 121 -12.62 -0.81 3.97
C ALA A 121 -11.31 -0.59 4.76
N PRO A 122 -10.20 -0.22 4.09
CA PRO A 122 -8.93 -0.08 4.76
C PRO A 122 -8.92 1.13 5.70
N VAL A 123 -8.24 0.99 6.84
CA VAL A 123 -7.91 2.10 7.74
C VAL A 123 -6.74 2.88 7.15
N LYS A 124 -6.89 4.20 7.09
CA LYS A 124 -5.82 5.12 6.69
C LYS A 124 -5.09 5.64 7.94
N LEU A 125 -3.78 5.46 7.98
CA LEU A 125 -2.89 5.96 9.03
C LEU A 125 -2.07 7.13 8.47
N GLY A 126 -2.17 8.29 9.14
CA GLY A 126 -1.27 9.42 8.94
C GLY A 126 -0.03 9.27 9.80
N PHE A 127 0.98 10.12 9.59
CA PHE A 127 2.24 10.10 10.32
C PHE A 127 2.58 11.46 10.89
N VAL A 128 3.19 11.45 12.07
CA VAL A 128 3.71 12.63 12.76
C VAL A 128 5.20 12.43 13.07
N PRO A 129 6.02 13.49 13.07
CA PRO A 129 7.40 13.40 13.52
C PRO A 129 7.50 12.98 14.99
N ASP A 130 8.42 12.06 15.28
CA ASP A 130 8.83 11.65 16.62
C ASP A 130 10.36 11.54 16.67
N GLY A 131 11.01 12.64 17.06
CA GLY A 131 12.46 12.80 16.93
C GLY A 131 12.91 12.67 15.47
N ASP A 132 13.82 11.73 15.23
CA ASP A 132 14.43 11.45 13.92
C ASP A 132 13.58 10.47 13.06
N GLN A 133 12.39 10.09 13.51
CA GLN A 133 11.52 9.09 12.88
C GLN A 133 10.13 9.67 12.59
N LEU A 134 9.33 8.93 11.82
CA LEU A 134 7.89 9.18 11.71
C LEU A 134 7.11 8.07 12.42
N VAL A 135 6.08 8.42 13.18
CA VAL A 135 5.20 7.47 13.87
C VAL A 135 3.75 7.70 13.45
N SER A 136 2.99 6.62 13.29
CA SER A 136 1.59 6.72 12.89
C SER A 136 0.73 7.41 13.95
N ASP A 137 -0.21 8.24 13.51
CA ASP A 137 -1.13 8.98 14.37
C ASP A 137 -2.05 8.07 15.20
N GLN A 138 -2.39 6.91 14.65
CA GLN A 138 -3.21 5.87 15.27
C GLN A 138 -2.55 4.48 15.18
N SER A 139 -3.08 3.53 15.93
CA SER A 139 -2.68 2.12 15.85
C SER A 139 -3.32 1.43 14.65
N LEU A 140 -2.70 0.36 14.16
CA LEU A 140 -3.26 -0.52 13.13
C LEU A 140 -4.63 -1.08 13.57
N PRO A 141 -5.54 -1.40 12.62
CA PRO A 141 -6.79 -2.10 12.94
C PRO A 141 -6.52 -3.48 13.53
N GLU A 142 -7.43 -4.04 14.32
CA GLU A 142 -7.26 -5.40 14.88
C GLU A 142 -7.01 -6.45 13.78
N GLY A 143 -6.40 -7.58 14.19
CA GLY A 143 -5.97 -8.63 13.29
C GLY A 143 -4.45 -8.73 13.17
N ASN A 144 -4.02 -9.84 12.58
CA ASN A 144 -2.60 -10.22 12.50
C ASN A 144 -2.10 -10.44 11.07
N ASP A 145 -3.00 -10.43 10.10
CA ASP A 145 -2.72 -10.75 8.71
C ASP A 145 -3.69 -9.97 7.81
N PHE A 146 -3.18 -8.97 7.09
CA PHE A 146 -3.98 -8.13 6.21
C PHE A 146 -3.14 -7.41 5.15
N PRO A 147 -3.74 -7.06 3.99
CA PRO A 147 -3.07 -6.28 2.98
C PRO A 147 -2.68 -4.89 3.51
N THR A 148 -1.47 -4.45 3.14
CA THR A 148 -0.93 -3.15 3.51
C THR A 148 -0.37 -2.44 2.29
N VAL A 149 -0.70 -1.15 2.16
CA VAL A 149 -0.18 -0.26 1.13
C VAL A 149 0.50 0.91 1.81
N VAL A 150 1.77 1.12 1.53
CA VAL A 150 2.57 2.25 2.02
C VAL A 150 2.78 3.22 0.87
N GLN A 151 2.39 4.47 1.05
CA GLN A 151 2.70 5.56 0.14
C GLN A 151 3.78 6.42 0.77
N LEU A 152 4.91 6.53 0.10
CA LEU A 152 6.08 7.27 0.56
C LEU A 152 6.38 8.42 -0.40
N LYS A 153 6.64 9.61 0.15
CA LYS A 153 7.01 10.78 -0.64
C LYS A 153 8.24 11.42 -0.02
N MET A 154 9.37 11.32 -0.72
CA MET A 154 10.70 11.69 -0.19
C MET A 154 10.96 13.20 -0.18
N ALA A 155 10.18 13.99 -0.91
CA ALA A 155 10.22 15.45 -0.90
C ALA A 155 8.83 16.04 -1.20
N PRO A 156 8.53 17.29 -0.79
CA PRO A 156 7.20 17.89 -0.92
C PRO A 156 6.60 17.94 -2.33
N GLU A 157 7.43 17.92 -3.37
CA GLU A 157 6.98 17.92 -4.78
C GLU A 157 7.25 16.58 -5.50
N ALA A 158 7.81 15.59 -4.80
CA ALA A 158 8.08 14.28 -5.38
C ALA A 158 6.78 13.50 -5.66
N LYS A 159 6.82 12.64 -6.68
CA LYS A 159 5.77 11.64 -6.90
C LYS A 159 5.80 10.63 -5.75
N PRO A 160 4.64 10.19 -5.24
CA PRO A 160 4.62 9.13 -4.23
C PRO A 160 5.06 7.81 -4.85
N VAL A 161 5.91 7.08 -4.13
CA VAL A 161 6.23 5.68 -4.39
C VAL A 161 5.29 4.82 -3.55
N ILE A 162 4.76 3.76 -4.17
CA ILE A 162 3.78 2.87 -3.54
C ILE A 162 4.43 1.51 -3.33
N GLU A 163 4.55 1.11 -2.07
CA GLU A 163 4.96 -0.23 -1.67
C GLU A 163 3.72 -1.01 -1.23
N LYS A 164 3.59 -2.27 -1.65
CA LYS A 164 2.48 -3.14 -1.28
C LYS A 164 3.01 -4.44 -0.73
N PHE A 165 2.51 -4.85 0.42
CA PHE A 165 2.83 -6.15 1.01
C PHE A 165 1.70 -6.60 1.92
N ASN A 166 1.74 -7.87 2.29
CA ASN A 166 0.84 -8.41 3.30
C ASN A 166 1.48 -8.26 4.69
N LEU A 167 0.81 -7.58 5.62
CA LEU A 167 1.32 -7.36 6.97
C LEU A 167 0.91 -8.53 7.86
N ASN A 168 1.75 -9.56 7.87
CA ASN A 168 1.64 -10.68 8.79
C ASN A 168 2.50 -10.43 10.05
N LEU A 169 1.83 -10.21 11.18
CA LEU A 169 2.44 -9.89 12.46
C LEU A 169 2.82 -11.13 13.29
N SER A 170 2.57 -12.33 12.77
CA SER A 170 2.98 -13.58 13.40
C SER A 170 4.50 -13.70 13.37
N LEU A 171 5.07 -14.43 14.33
CA LEU A 171 6.51 -14.73 14.31
C LEU A 171 6.79 -15.74 13.21
N CYS A 172 7.88 -15.50 12.48
CA CYS A 172 8.41 -16.49 11.57
C CYS A 172 8.85 -17.73 12.36
N PRO A 173 8.56 -18.96 11.90
CA PRO A 173 8.98 -20.18 12.59
C PRO A 173 10.49 -20.47 12.46
N THR A 174 11.20 -19.73 11.60
CA THR A 174 12.61 -19.99 11.27
C THR A 174 13.57 -18.85 11.63
N CYS A 175 13.09 -17.61 11.71
CA CYS A 175 13.88 -16.47 12.18
C CYS A 175 13.16 -15.71 13.29
N ASP A 176 13.87 -14.83 14.00
CA ASP A 176 13.33 -14.08 15.14
C ASP A 176 12.47 -12.87 14.73
N TYR A 177 12.18 -12.70 13.44
CA TYR A 177 11.38 -11.59 12.92
C TYR A 177 9.90 -11.97 12.77
N ARG A 178 9.04 -10.95 12.77
CA ARG A 178 7.65 -11.13 12.31
C ARG A 178 7.64 -11.38 10.81
N GLU A 179 6.67 -12.14 10.33
CA GLU A 179 6.56 -12.58 8.92
C GLU A 179 6.65 -11.42 7.91
N TYR A 180 6.06 -10.26 8.22
CA TYR A 180 6.16 -9.09 7.33
C TYR A 180 7.59 -8.56 7.13
N ALA A 181 8.48 -8.82 8.09
CA ALA A 181 9.89 -8.45 8.10
C ALA A 181 10.82 -9.66 7.93
N CYS A 182 10.25 -10.82 7.55
CA CYS A 182 11.01 -12.04 7.39
C CYS A 182 12.07 -11.89 6.28
N VAL A 183 13.24 -12.46 6.53
CA VAL A 183 14.41 -12.48 5.64
C VAL A 183 14.63 -13.85 5.01
N CYS A 184 13.85 -14.84 5.44
CA CYS A 184 13.92 -16.20 4.95
C CYS A 184 13.22 -16.31 3.59
N GLU A 185 13.71 -17.23 2.75
CA GLU A 185 13.18 -17.46 1.39
C GLU A 185 12.17 -18.63 1.37
N HIS A 186 11.14 -18.59 2.23
CA HIS A 186 10.17 -19.69 2.37
C HIS A 186 8.77 -19.38 1.82
#